data_AF-A0A1F9N025-F1
#
_entry.id   AF-A0A1F9N025-F1
#
_cell.length_a   1.000
_cell.length_b   1.000
_cell.length_c   1.000
_cell.angle_alpha   90.00
_cell.angle_beta   90.00
_cell.angle_gamma   90.00
#
_symmetry.space_group_name_H-M   'P 1'
#
loop_
_entity.id
_entity.type
_entity.pdbx_description
1 polymer ?
#
loop_
_entity_poly.entity_id
_entity_poly.type
_entity_poly.pdbx_seq_one_letter_code
_entity_poly.pdbx_strand_id
1 'polypeptide(L)'
;MKNLWPEDFKAKELKSVKAVLEEQAKLLPKITGDMVYAKIIGMGRLESMQRDHVNDFSYSFNLIAKFLKGYSFKVLDFSYPVTMYPVKITLDELIAEEMQCESVFEVNNENEFIAILGGILNSNRIKDIVGSIIKLSSEQ
;
A
#
# COMPACT_ATOMS: atom_id res chain seq x y z
N MET A 1 19.38 12.22 41.33
CA MET A 1 18.76 11.02 40.71
C MET A 1 19.62 10.64 39.52
N LYS A 2 20.00 9.36 39.35
CA LYS A 2 20.89 8.93 38.26
C LYS A 2 20.10 8.75 36.96
N ASN A 3 20.61 9.28 35.83
CA ASN A 3 20.05 9.02 34.50
C ASN A 3 20.20 7.52 34.15
N LEU A 4 19.12 6.89 33.68
CA LEU A 4 19.09 5.48 33.28
C LEU A 4 18.92 5.28 31.76
N TRP A 5 18.73 6.35 31.01
CA TRP A 5 18.56 6.28 29.55
C TRP A 5 19.93 6.13 28.85
N PRO A 6 19.99 5.35 27.76
CA PRO A 6 21.17 5.36 26.89
C PRO A 6 21.31 6.74 26.23
N GLU A 7 22.54 7.12 25.91
CA GLU A 7 22.84 8.43 25.29
C GLU A 7 22.94 8.35 23.76
N ASP A 8 22.82 7.14 23.18
CA ASP A 8 23.16 6.84 21.78
C ASP A 8 21.95 6.39 20.94
N PHE A 9 20.84 7.13 21.01
CA PHE A 9 19.71 6.92 20.09
C PHE A 9 20.11 7.25 18.65
N LYS A 10 20.09 6.26 17.76
CA LYS A 10 20.32 6.43 16.32
C LYS A 10 19.09 6.02 15.52
N ALA A 11 18.66 6.88 14.61
CA ALA A 11 17.66 6.51 13.61
C ALA A 11 18.27 5.54 12.60
N LYS A 12 17.53 4.50 12.22
CA LYS A 12 17.91 3.63 11.11
C LYS A 12 17.49 4.30 9.80
N GLU A 13 18.37 4.32 8.81
CA GLU A 13 18.07 4.78 7.45
C GLU A 13 17.29 3.72 6.66
N LEU A 14 16.11 3.36 7.14
CA LEU A 14 15.18 2.45 6.45
C LEU A 14 14.07 3.26 5.81
N LYS A 15 13.71 2.95 4.56
CA LYS A 15 12.50 3.53 3.98
C LYS A 15 11.28 2.81 4.56
N SER A 16 10.31 3.58 5.01
CA SER A 16 9.01 3.02 5.37
C SER A 16 8.27 2.50 4.13
N VAL A 17 7.47 1.45 4.30
CA VAL A 17 6.56 0.94 3.26
C VAL A 17 5.66 2.03 2.68
N LYS A 18 5.21 2.95 3.54
CA LYS A 18 4.43 4.12 3.11
C LYS A 18 5.21 5.00 2.12
N ALA A 19 6.48 5.30 2.39
CA ALA A 19 7.30 6.12 1.50
C ALA A 19 7.50 5.45 0.13
N VAL A 20 7.73 4.14 0.09
CA VAL A 20 7.85 3.37 -1.17
C VAL A 20 6.54 3.45 -1.98
N LEU A 21 5.39 3.25 -1.34
CA LEU A 21 4.09 3.37 -2.00
C LEU A 21 3.79 4.81 -2.47
N GLU A 22 4.22 5.84 -1.72
CA GLU A 22 4.08 7.24 -2.13
C GLU A 22 4.93 7.56 -3.37
N GLU A 23 6.13 6.99 -3.47
CA GLU A 23 6.98 7.10 -4.66
C GLU A 23 6.28 6.48 -5.88
N GLN A 24 5.75 5.26 -5.75
CA GLN A 24 5.01 4.60 -6.83
C GLN A 24 3.72 5.34 -7.21
N ALA A 25 2.99 5.88 -6.23
CA ALA A 25 1.78 6.67 -6.46
C ALA A 25 2.02 7.90 -7.36
N LYS A 26 3.20 8.52 -7.28
CA LYS A 26 3.59 9.66 -8.11
C LYS A 26 3.89 9.28 -9.57
N LEU A 27 4.16 8.01 -9.85
CA LEU A 27 4.47 7.52 -11.19
C LEU A 27 3.20 7.19 -11.97
N LEU A 28 2.16 6.70 -11.31
CA LEU A 28 0.94 6.21 -11.95
C LEU A 28 0.23 7.25 -12.86
N PRO A 29 0.07 8.53 -12.46
CA PRO A 29 -0.55 9.53 -13.34
C PRO A 29 0.25 9.77 -14.62
N LYS A 30 1.58 9.68 -14.55
CA LYS A 30 2.47 9.91 -15.70
C LYS A 30 2.29 8.85 -16.78
N ILE A 31 2.05 7.60 -16.38
CA ILE A 31 1.91 6.46 -17.30
C ILE A 31 0.46 6.22 -17.72
N THR A 32 -0.53 6.80 -17.02
CA THR A 32 -1.96 6.66 -17.33
C THR A 32 -2.59 7.89 -17.96
N GLY A 33 -1.78 8.87 -18.39
CA GLY A 33 -2.29 10.10 -19.00
C GLY A 33 -3.12 10.95 -18.02
N ASP A 34 -2.73 10.96 -16.75
CA ASP A 34 -3.37 11.68 -15.65
C ASP A 34 -4.81 11.22 -15.37
N MET A 35 -5.18 10.00 -15.78
CA MET A 35 -6.53 9.44 -15.56
C MET A 35 -6.65 8.67 -14.24
N VAL A 36 -5.56 8.04 -13.79
CA VAL A 36 -5.54 7.19 -12.59
C VAL A 36 -4.48 7.68 -11.61
N TYR A 37 -4.88 7.78 -10.34
CA TYR A 37 -4.00 8.13 -9.23
C TYR A 37 -3.97 7.00 -8.22
N ALA A 38 -2.87 6.89 -7.48
CA ALA A 38 -2.82 6.06 -6.28
C ALA A 38 -2.83 6.95 -5.05
N LYS A 39 -3.54 6.53 -4.00
CA LYS A 39 -3.64 7.26 -2.74
C LYS A 39 -3.50 6.31 -1.56
N ILE A 40 -2.73 6.75 -0.58
CA ILE A 40 -2.60 6.08 0.70
C ILE A 40 -3.57 6.77 1.68
N ILE A 41 -4.44 6.00 2.29
CA ILE A 41 -5.46 6.49 3.22
C ILE A 41 -5.20 5.85 4.58
N GLY A 42 -4.98 6.66 5.61
CA GLY A 42 -4.81 6.17 6.98
C GLY A 42 -6.11 5.55 7.50
N MET A 43 -5.98 4.42 8.18
CA MET A 43 -7.11 3.76 8.84
C MET A 43 -7.29 4.29 10.26
N GLY A 44 -8.56 4.49 10.66
CA GLY A 44 -8.88 4.82 12.05
C GLY A 44 -8.72 3.60 12.96
N ARG A 45 -8.53 3.81 14.27
CA ARG A 45 -8.33 2.70 15.24
C ARG A 45 -9.41 1.61 15.17
N LEU A 46 -10.68 1.99 15.05
CA LEU A 46 -11.78 1.02 14.96
C LEU A 46 -11.72 0.20 13.66
N GLU A 47 -11.42 0.86 12.54
CA GLU A 47 -11.27 0.22 11.23
C GLU A 47 -10.08 -0.73 11.22
N SER A 48 -8.94 -0.29 11.74
CA SER A 48 -7.74 -1.08 11.99
C SER A 48 -8.03 -2.36 12.77
N MET A 49 -8.79 -2.27 13.87
CA MET A 49 -9.16 -3.45 14.67
C MET A 49 -10.09 -4.40 13.89
N GLN A 50 -11.07 -3.87 13.15
CA GLN A 50 -12.00 -4.69 12.36
C GLN A 50 -11.30 -5.44 11.23
N ARG A 51 -10.23 -4.88 10.67
CA ARG A 51 -9.44 -5.47 9.58
C ARG A 51 -8.18 -6.18 10.05
N ASP A 52 -8.04 -6.40 11.35
CA ASP A 52 -6.88 -7.08 11.94
C ASP A 52 -5.52 -6.41 11.62
N HIS A 53 -5.54 -5.08 11.46
CA HIS A 53 -4.39 -4.21 11.26
C HIS A 53 -4.16 -3.38 12.52
N VAL A 54 -3.74 -4.04 13.61
CA VAL A 54 -3.70 -3.43 14.96
C VAL A 54 -2.35 -2.79 15.32
N ASN A 55 -1.44 -2.68 14.36
CA ASN A 55 -0.15 -2.04 14.56
C ASN A 55 -0.25 -0.51 14.68
N ASP A 56 0.83 0.11 15.15
CA ASP A 56 0.94 1.57 15.38
C ASP A 56 0.49 2.40 14.19
N PHE A 57 0.80 1.94 12.97
CA PHE A 57 0.45 2.62 11.74
C PHE A 57 -0.28 1.68 10.79
N SER A 58 -1.44 2.13 10.30
CA SER A 58 -2.31 1.33 9.43
C SER A 58 -2.86 2.18 8.29
N TYR A 59 -2.80 1.65 7.06
CA TYR A 59 -3.19 2.36 5.86
C TYR A 59 -3.77 1.43 4.79
N SER A 60 -4.57 2.00 3.91
CA SER A 60 -5.02 1.37 2.67
C SER A 60 -4.34 2.05 1.47
N PHE A 61 -3.94 1.26 0.47
CA PHE A 61 -3.43 1.73 -0.81
C PHE A 61 -4.51 1.55 -1.88
N ASN A 62 -5.00 2.66 -2.42
CA ASN A 62 -6.15 2.68 -3.32
C ASN A 62 -5.83 3.33 -4.66
N LEU A 63 -6.37 2.79 -5.74
CA LEU A 63 -6.46 3.43 -7.04
C LEU A 63 -7.72 4.30 -7.11
N ILE A 64 -7.58 5.53 -7.58
CA ILE A 64 -8.64 6.51 -7.69
C ILE A 64 -8.68 7.03 -9.12
N ALA A 65 -9.89 7.12 -9.67
CA ALA A 65 -10.13 7.69 -10.99
C ALA A 65 -10.29 9.22 -10.90
N LYS A 66 -9.75 9.96 -11.88
CA LYS A 66 -9.92 11.42 -11.94
C LYS A 66 -11.38 11.83 -12.11
N PHE A 67 -12.09 11.16 -13.01
CA PHE A 67 -13.42 11.59 -13.47
C PHE A 67 -14.56 10.69 -12.94
N LEU A 68 -14.26 9.48 -12.48
CA LEU A 68 -15.25 8.60 -11.85
C LEU A 68 -15.42 8.94 -10.36
N LYS A 69 -16.28 9.93 -10.07
CA LYS A 69 -16.58 10.35 -8.71
C LYS A 69 -17.09 9.17 -7.86
N GLY A 70 -16.44 8.96 -6.72
CA GLY A 70 -16.82 7.92 -5.75
C GLY A 70 -16.26 6.53 -6.04
N TYR A 71 -15.61 6.31 -7.19
CA TYR A 71 -14.94 5.05 -7.47
C TYR A 71 -13.52 5.04 -6.88
N SER A 72 -13.22 4.00 -6.11
CA SER A 72 -11.87 3.67 -5.69
C SER A 72 -11.72 2.15 -5.64
N PHE A 73 -10.58 1.66 -6.10
CA PHE A 73 -10.21 0.25 -5.98
C PHE A 73 -9.13 0.10 -4.93
N LYS A 74 -9.37 -0.73 -3.91
CA LYS A 74 -8.39 -1.00 -2.86
C LYS A 74 -7.45 -2.11 -3.32
N VAL A 75 -6.18 -1.79 -3.49
CA VAL A 75 -5.15 -2.76 -3.89
C VAL A 75 -4.75 -3.62 -2.70
N LEU A 76 -4.41 -2.97 -1.58
CA LEU A 76 -4.00 -3.64 -0.35
C LEU A 76 -4.26 -2.76 0.88
N ASP A 77 -4.45 -3.40 2.02
CA ASP A 77 -4.31 -2.83 3.34
C ASP A 77 -2.93 -3.23 3.90
N PHE A 78 -2.30 -2.34 4.67
CA PHE A 78 -1.02 -2.63 5.31
C PHE A 78 -0.89 -1.93 6.66
N SER A 79 -0.14 -2.57 7.55
CA SER A 79 0.14 -2.02 8.87
C SER A 79 1.51 -2.43 9.38
N TYR A 80 2.17 -1.53 10.11
CA TYR A 80 3.51 -1.75 10.63
C TYR A 80 3.73 -1.06 11.98
N PRO A 81 4.60 -1.61 12.84
CA PRO A 81 5.00 -0.98 14.10
C PRO A 81 5.92 0.23 13.87
N VAL A 82 6.21 1.01 14.89
CA VAL A 82 7.17 2.15 14.80
C VAL A 82 8.57 1.75 14.34
N THR A 83 8.93 0.47 14.45
CA THR A 83 10.18 -0.10 13.91
C THR A 83 10.14 -0.32 12.38
N MET A 84 9.06 0.08 11.72
CA MET A 84 8.76 -0.02 10.27
C MET A 84 8.50 -1.44 9.74
N TYR A 85 9.17 -2.45 10.27
CA TYR A 85 9.02 -3.85 9.89
C TYR A 85 8.90 -4.75 11.14
N PRO A 86 8.26 -5.93 11.03
CA PRO A 86 7.60 -6.48 9.84
C PRO A 86 6.31 -5.72 9.46
N VAL A 87 5.91 -5.83 8.20
CA VAL A 87 4.69 -5.22 7.67
C VAL A 87 3.68 -6.31 7.39
N LYS A 88 2.52 -6.22 8.03
CA LYS A 88 1.36 -7.04 7.70
C LYS A 88 0.63 -6.45 6.52
N ILE A 89 0.37 -7.27 5.50
CA ILE A 89 -0.33 -6.91 4.27
C ILE A 89 -1.59 -7.75 4.16
N THR A 90 -2.68 -7.12 3.76
CA THR A 90 -3.92 -7.78 3.31
C THR A 90 -4.20 -7.36 1.88
N LEU A 91 -4.17 -8.31 0.96
CA LEU A 91 -4.22 -8.12 -0.48
C LEU A 91 -5.62 -8.45 -1.03
N ASP A 92 -5.99 -7.81 -2.16
CA ASP A 92 -7.16 -8.23 -2.94
C ASP A 92 -7.06 -9.72 -3.31
N GLU A 93 -8.13 -10.48 -3.09
CA GLU A 93 -8.12 -11.95 -3.22
C GLU A 93 -7.72 -12.41 -4.62
N LEU A 94 -8.15 -11.71 -5.66
CA LEU A 94 -7.82 -12.06 -7.05
C LEU A 94 -6.35 -11.77 -7.37
N ILE A 95 -5.76 -10.72 -6.78
CA ILE A 95 -4.32 -10.48 -6.89
C ILE A 95 -3.55 -11.59 -6.15
N ALA A 96 -4.01 -11.98 -4.96
CA ALA A 96 -3.38 -13.06 -4.18
C ALA A 96 -3.41 -14.40 -4.94
N GLU A 97 -4.54 -14.72 -5.59
CA GLU A 97 -4.67 -15.88 -6.47
C GLU A 97 -3.69 -15.82 -7.65
N GLU A 98 -3.59 -14.67 -8.35
CA GLU A 98 -2.63 -14.48 -9.44
C GLU A 98 -1.18 -14.66 -8.99
N MET A 99 -0.88 -14.25 -7.77
CA MET A 99 0.46 -14.34 -7.17
C MET A 99 0.72 -15.69 -6.50
N GLN A 100 -0.28 -16.58 -6.42
CA GLN A 100 -0.21 -17.87 -5.72
C GLN A 100 0.26 -17.73 -4.27
N CYS A 101 -0.22 -16.69 -3.57
CA CYS A 101 0.10 -16.43 -2.17
C CYS A 101 -1.16 -16.31 -1.30
N GLU A 102 -0.97 -16.32 0.01
CA GLU A 102 -2.05 -16.02 0.96
C GLU A 102 -2.50 -14.56 0.80
N SER A 103 -3.79 -14.29 1.04
CA SER A 103 -4.32 -12.93 0.99
C SER A 103 -3.88 -12.07 2.19
N VAL A 104 -3.41 -12.70 3.27
CA VAL A 104 -2.84 -12.03 4.45
C VAL A 104 -1.48 -12.61 4.74
N PHE A 105 -0.44 -11.78 4.79
CA PHE A 105 0.93 -12.22 5.04
C PHE A 105 1.78 -11.09 5.62
N GLU A 106 2.97 -11.45 6.10
CA GLU A 106 3.96 -10.50 6.61
C GLU A 106 5.18 -10.40 5.71
N VAL A 107 5.75 -9.20 5.68
CA VAL A 107 6.98 -8.88 4.95
C VAL A 107 7.99 -8.30 5.90
N ASN A 108 9.22 -8.84 5.92
CA ASN A 108 10.16 -8.61 7.01
C ASN A 108 11.15 -7.47 6.76
N ASN A 109 11.31 -7.05 5.50
CA ASN A 109 12.26 -5.99 5.14
C ASN A 109 11.86 -5.28 3.83
N GLU A 110 12.61 -4.21 3.53
CA GLU A 110 12.39 -3.36 2.36
C GLU A 110 12.54 -4.11 1.03
N ASN A 111 13.52 -5.00 0.91
CA ASN A 111 13.77 -5.73 -0.34
C ASN A 111 12.63 -6.71 -0.65
N GLU A 112 12.18 -7.47 0.35
CA GLU A 112 11.02 -8.35 0.21
C GLU A 112 9.78 -7.54 -0.18
N PHE A 113 9.58 -6.37 0.43
CA PHE A 113 8.44 -5.51 0.13
C PHE A 113 8.46 -5.01 -1.31
N ILE A 114 9.61 -4.53 -1.79
CA ILE A 114 9.77 -4.06 -3.18
C ILE A 114 9.49 -5.19 -4.17
N ALA A 115 10.00 -6.39 -3.91
CA ALA A 115 9.79 -7.55 -4.78
C ALA A 115 8.31 -7.92 -4.88
N ILE A 116 7.62 -8.02 -3.74
CA ILE A 116 6.19 -8.34 -3.67
C ILE A 116 5.36 -7.23 -4.32
N LEU A 117 5.66 -5.96 -4.03
CA LEU A 117 4.96 -4.82 -4.62
C LEU A 117 5.09 -4.81 -6.14
N GLY A 118 6.27 -5.15 -6.68
CA GLY A 118 6.48 -5.29 -8.12
C GLY A 118 5.58 -6.35 -8.75
N GLY A 119 5.37 -7.48 -8.06
CA GLY A 119 4.41 -8.51 -8.45
C GLY A 119 2.96 -8.00 -8.43
N ILE A 120 2.55 -7.38 -7.32
CA ILE A 120 1.19 -6.83 -7.14
C ILE A 120 0.87 -5.81 -8.23
N LEU A 121 1.72 -4.81 -8.46
CA LEU A 121 1.44 -3.72 -9.40
C LEU A 121 1.49 -4.15 -10.87
N ASN A 122 2.09 -5.30 -11.17
CA ASN A 122 2.18 -5.85 -12.51
C ASN A 122 1.21 -7.02 -12.75
N SER A 123 0.34 -7.31 -11.78
CA SER A 123 -0.68 -8.35 -11.88
C SER A 123 -1.70 -8.03 -12.99
N ASN A 124 -2.36 -9.06 -13.52
CA ASN A 124 -3.37 -8.88 -14.58
C ASN A 124 -4.58 -8.14 -14.02
N ARG A 125 -5.02 -8.48 -12.81
CA ARG A 125 -6.06 -7.77 -12.07
C ARG A 125 -5.83 -6.25 -12.01
N ILE A 126 -4.60 -5.80 -11.70
CA ILE A 126 -4.29 -4.36 -11.69
C ILE A 126 -4.36 -3.75 -13.09
N LYS A 127 -3.83 -4.43 -14.11
CA LYS A 127 -3.90 -3.96 -15.51
C LYS A 127 -5.34 -3.79 -15.98
N ASP A 128 -6.21 -4.74 -15.66
CA ASP A 128 -7.62 -4.73 -16.03
C ASP A 128 -8.38 -3.60 -15.34
N ILE A 129 -8.15 -3.39 -14.04
CA ILE A 129 -8.77 -2.30 -13.28
C ILE A 129 -8.31 -0.94 -13.83
N VAL A 130 -7.00 -0.75 -14.01
CA VAL A 130 -6.45 0.51 -14.55
C VAL A 130 -6.97 0.76 -15.96
N GLY A 131 -6.99 -0.25 -16.83
CA GLY A 131 -7.53 -0.14 -18.18
C GLY A 131 -9.02 0.20 -18.19
N SER A 132 -9.80 -0.40 -17.29
CA SER A 132 -11.22 -0.11 -17.12
C SER A 132 -11.45 1.32 -16.65
N ILE A 133 -10.66 1.82 -15.69
CA ILE A 133 -10.74 3.21 -15.23
C ILE A 133 -10.43 4.17 -16.38
N ILE A 134 -9.36 3.92 -17.15
CA ILE A 134 -8.96 4.75 -18.30
C ILE A 134 -10.10 4.80 -19.32
N LYS A 135 -10.64 3.64 -19.71
CA LYS A 135 -11.75 3.56 -20.67
C LYS A 135 -12.96 4.38 -20.20
N LEU A 136 -13.44 4.12 -18.99
CA LEU A 136 -14.61 4.82 -18.42
C LEU A 136 -14.36 6.31 -18.20
N SER A 137 -13.12 6.71 -17.92
CA SER A 137 -12.72 8.11 -17.77
C SER A 137 -12.69 8.87 -19.11
N SER A 138 -12.46 8.16 -20.22
CA SER A 138 -12.45 8.74 -21.57
C SER A 138 -13.83 8.91 -22.20
N GLU A 139 -14.86 8.27 -21.64
CA GLU A 139 -16.26 8.34 -22.10
C GLU A 139 -17.06 9.49 -21.46
N GLN A 140 -16.44 10.29 -20.58
CA GLN A 140 -17.01 11.51 -19.98
C GLN A 140 -16.53 12.79 -20.68
#